data_AF-A0A838UYF4-F1
#
_entry.id   AF-A0A838UYF4-F1
#
_cell.length_a   1.000
_cell.length_b   1.000
_cell.length_c   1.000
_cell.angle_alpha   90.00
_cell.angle_beta   90.00
_cell.angle_gamma   90.00
#
_symmetry.space_group_name_H-M   'P 1'
#
loop_
_entity.id
_entity.type
_entity.pdbx_description
1 polymer ?
#
loop_
_entity_poly.entity_id
_entity_poly.type
_entity_poly.pdbx_seq_one_letter_code
_entity_poly.pdbx_strand_id
1 'polypeptide(L)'
;MKRATALARPAAGSKSLEPERESAYATRERLRGERSRLVTDLARRTSKSHREIQARINRDTRVRSVASATIEQLERGNSMLRRELWR
;
A
#
# COMPACT_ATOMS: atom_id res chain seq x y z
N MET A 1 -47.09 44.66 -0.65
CA MET A 1 -46.20 43.78 -1.44
C MET A 1 -45.00 43.39 -0.60
N LYS A 2 -44.52 42.16 -0.77
CA LYS A 2 -43.70 41.40 0.20
C LYS A 2 -42.25 41.90 0.29
N ARG A 3 -41.71 41.93 1.51
CA ARG A 3 -40.27 42.09 1.81
C ARG A 3 -39.49 40.90 1.22
N ALA A 4 -38.31 41.16 0.68
CA ALA A 4 -37.29 40.14 0.46
C ALA A 4 -35.95 40.69 0.97
N THR A 5 -35.68 40.40 2.24
CA THR A 5 -34.36 40.59 2.84
C THR A 5 -33.41 39.58 2.23
N ALA A 6 -32.33 40.07 1.60
CA ALA A 6 -31.27 39.22 1.08
C ALA A 6 -30.59 38.46 2.22
N LEU A 7 -30.66 37.13 2.19
CA LEU A 7 -29.91 36.26 3.08
C LEU A 7 -28.47 36.16 2.55
N ALA A 8 -27.57 36.92 3.16
CA ALA A 8 -26.14 36.62 3.10
C ALA A 8 -25.90 35.25 3.75
N ARG A 9 -25.32 34.31 3.01
CA ARG A 9 -24.83 33.02 3.53
C ARG A 9 -23.35 33.15 3.84
N PRO A 10 -22.90 33.24 5.10
CA PRO A 10 -21.48 33.23 5.37
C PRO A 10 -20.96 31.80 5.54
N ALA A 11 -19.74 31.65 5.05
CA ALA A 11 -18.73 30.66 5.37
C ALA A 11 -19.01 29.22 4.93
N ALA A 12 -18.42 28.90 3.77
CA ALA A 12 -17.90 27.58 3.47
C ALA A 12 -17.18 27.03 4.70
N GLY A 13 -17.70 25.93 5.23
CA GLY A 13 -17.04 25.15 6.28
C GLY A 13 -15.62 24.86 5.85
N SER A 14 -14.70 25.28 6.70
CA SER A 14 -13.27 25.08 6.61
C SER A 14 -12.95 23.63 6.27
N LYS A 15 -12.18 23.43 5.18
CA LYS A 15 -11.45 22.18 4.96
C LYS A 15 -10.57 21.95 6.17
N SER A 16 -10.98 21.02 7.04
CA SER A 16 -10.08 20.51 8.05
C SER A 16 -8.92 19.83 7.33
N LEU A 17 -7.74 20.41 7.44
CA LEU A 17 -6.46 19.86 7.01
C LEU A 17 -6.09 18.69 7.95
N GLU A 18 -6.94 17.67 8.04
CA GLU A 18 -6.46 16.35 8.47
C GLU A 18 -5.62 15.82 7.29
N PRO A 19 -4.37 15.38 7.49
CA PRO A 19 -3.69 14.63 6.45
C PRO A 19 -4.62 13.49 6.04
N GLU A 20 -4.89 13.32 4.74
CA GLU A 20 -5.68 12.19 4.23
C GLU A 20 -5.04 10.91 4.77
N ARG A 21 -5.62 10.35 5.84
CA ARG A 21 -5.18 9.08 6.39
C ARG A 21 -5.38 8.04 5.29
N GLU A 22 -4.27 7.50 4.78
CA GLU A 22 -4.30 6.49 3.73
C GLU A 22 -5.26 5.37 4.15
N SER A 23 -6.19 5.00 3.28
CA SER A 23 -7.08 3.88 3.58
C SER A 23 -6.27 2.59 3.70
N ALA A 24 -6.71 1.65 4.55
CA ALA A 24 -6.04 0.35 4.68
C ALA A 24 -5.98 -0.44 3.35
N TYR A 25 -6.85 -0.13 2.39
CA TYR A 25 -6.75 -0.67 1.04
C TYR A 25 -5.60 -0.04 0.26
N ALA A 26 -5.51 1.29 0.24
CA ALA A 26 -4.43 2.01 -0.43
C ALA A 26 -3.05 1.61 0.12
N THR A 27 -2.92 1.48 1.44
CA THR A 27 -1.68 1.01 2.06
C THR A 27 -1.30 -0.39 1.59
N ARG A 28 -2.26 -1.32 1.53
CA ARG A 28 -2.00 -2.68 0.99
C ARG A 28 -1.57 -2.61 -0.47
N GLU A 29 -2.22 -1.80 -1.29
CA GLU A 29 -1.91 -1.72 -2.72
C GLU A 29 -0.51 -1.14 -2.97
N ARG A 30 -0.14 -0.08 -2.24
CA ARG A 30 1.23 0.46 -2.25
C ARG A 30 2.25 -0.62 -1.88
N LEU A 31 2.00 -1.38 -0.81
CA LEU A 31 2.89 -2.44 -0.37
C LEU A 31 2.98 -3.62 -1.35
N ARG A 32 1.87 -3.98 -2.03
CA ARG A 32 1.88 -5.00 -3.10
C ARG A 32 2.68 -4.54 -4.30
N GLY A 33 2.51 -3.27 -4.71
CA GLY A 33 3.29 -2.67 -5.79
C GLY A 33 4.78 -2.68 -5.46
N GLU A 34 5.14 -2.31 -4.24
CA GLU A 34 6.52 -2.40 -3.75
C GLU A 34 7.05 -3.83 -3.78
N ARG A 35 6.26 -4.81 -3.30
CA ARG A 35 6.65 -6.22 -3.31
C ARG A 35 6.97 -6.72 -4.71
N SER A 36 6.13 -6.35 -5.69
CA SER A 36 6.31 -6.73 -7.09
C SER A 36 7.63 -6.18 -7.67
N ARG A 37 7.97 -4.93 -7.33
CA ARG A 37 9.25 -4.31 -7.72
C ARG A 37 10.44 -5.05 -7.11
N LEU A 38 10.41 -5.27 -5.80
CA LEU A 38 11.49 -5.98 -5.09
C LEU A 38 11.71 -7.41 -5.61
N VAL A 39 10.63 -8.14 -5.92
CA VAL A 39 10.74 -9.49 -6.50
C VAL A 39 11.33 -9.44 -7.90
N THR A 40 10.94 -8.46 -8.71
CA THR A 40 11.51 -8.26 -10.05
C THR A 40 13.00 -7.96 -9.97
N ASP A 41 13.42 -7.06 -9.09
CA ASP A 41 14.82 -6.70 -8.89
C ASP A 41 15.63 -7.92 -8.41
N LEU A 42 15.07 -8.68 -7.47
CA LEU A 42 15.73 -9.88 -6.96
C LEU A 42 15.81 -10.99 -8.01
N ALA A 43 14.79 -11.17 -8.85
CA ALA A 43 14.81 -12.12 -9.96
C ALA A 43 15.78 -11.73 -11.08
N ARG A 44 16.13 -10.44 -11.21
CA ARG A 44 17.19 -9.99 -12.12
C ARG A 44 18.57 -10.23 -11.55
N ARG A 45 18.71 -10.03 -10.24
CA ARG A 45 19.99 -10.19 -9.52
C ARG A 45 20.34 -11.65 -9.25
N THR A 46 19.33 -12.49 -9.06
CA THR A 46 19.46 -13.92 -8.78
C THR A 46 18.93 -14.71 -9.97
N SER A 47 19.46 -15.89 -10.25
CA SER A 47 18.89 -16.78 -11.29
C SER A 47 17.56 -17.44 -10.89
N LYS A 48 16.87 -16.91 -9.86
CA LYS A 48 15.59 -17.46 -9.36
C LYS A 48 14.42 -16.80 -10.10
N SER A 49 13.39 -17.59 -10.38
CA SER A 49 12.17 -17.06 -10.99
C SER A 49 11.34 -16.24 -10.01
N HIS A 50 10.53 -15.32 -10.53
CA HIS A 50 9.55 -14.56 -9.77
C HIS A 50 8.66 -15.49 -8.93
N ARG A 51 8.17 -16.59 -9.53
CA ARG A 51 7.31 -17.57 -8.85
C ARG A 51 7.97 -18.20 -7.64
N GLU A 52 9.24 -18.60 -7.76
CA GLU A 52 10.00 -19.20 -6.66
C GLU A 52 10.22 -18.23 -5.51
N ILE A 53 10.61 -16.99 -5.83
CA ILE A 53 10.79 -15.93 -4.84
C ILE A 53 9.46 -15.68 -4.12
N GLN A 54 8.36 -15.50 -4.86
CA GLN A 54 7.05 -15.24 -4.28
C GLN A 54 6.57 -16.40 -3.40
N ALA A 55 6.73 -17.64 -3.87
CA ALA A 55 6.33 -18.84 -3.14
C ALA A 55 7.12 -19.01 -1.84
N ARG A 56 8.43 -18.70 -1.84
CA ARG A 56 9.24 -18.67 -0.62
C ARG A 56 8.73 -17.61 0.35
N ILE A 57 8.63 -16.34 -0.07
CA ILE A 57 8.22 -15.28 0.86
C ILE A 57 6.80 -15.53 1.39
N ASN A 58 5.87 -16.03 0.55
CA ASN A 58 4.52 -16.36 1.00
C ASN A 58 4.52 -17.47 2.08
N ARG A 59 5.35 -18.51 1.93
CA ARG A 59 5.52 -19.54 2.97
C ARG A 59 6.09 -18.94 4.26
N ASP A 60 7.15 -18.15 4.16
CA ASP A 60 7.82 -17.55 5.33
C ASP A 60 6.91 -16.56 6.08
N THR A 61 6.04 -15.84 5.37
CA THR A 61 5.06 -14.91 5.95
C THR A 61 3.70 -15.55 6.26
N ARG A 62 3.55 -16.87 6.06
CA ARG A 62 2.28 -17.61 6.23
C ARG A 62 1.09 -16.99 5.47
N VAL A 63 1.34 -16.55 4.24
CA VAL A 63 0.36 -15.92 3.34
C VAL A 63 -0.04 -16.92 2.26
N ARG A 64 -1.36 -17.07 2.01
CA ARG A 64 -1.84 -17.89 0.88
C ARG A 64 -1.61 -17.20 -0.47
N SER A 65 -1.92 -15.90 -0.54
CA SER A 65 -1.68 -15.08 -1.72
C SER A 65 -1.40 -13.62 -1.35
N VAL A 66 -0.60 -12.93 -2.17
CA VAL A 66 -0.26 -11.51 -1.96
C VAL A 66 -1.51 -10.62 -1.97
N ALA A 67 -2.50 -10.97 -2.79
CA ALA A 67 -3.77 -10.27 -2.86
C ALA A 67 -4.56 -10.33 -1.54
N SER A 68 -4.47 -11.43 -0.78
CA SER A 68 -5.17 -11.59 0.51
C SER A 68 -4.33 -11.20 1.73
N ALA A 69 -3.07 -10.80 1.53
CA ALA A 69 -2.17 -10.47 2.62
C ALA A 69 -2.62 -9.22 3.41
N THR A 70 -2.41 -9.27 4.72
CA THR A 70 -2.53 -8.11 5.60
C THR A 70 -1.35 -7.14 5.39
N ILE A 71 -1.50 -5.90 5.88
CA ILE A 71 -0.44 -4.89 5.85
C ILE A 71 0.84 -5.44 6.49
N GLU A 72 0.73 -5.98 7.70
CA GLU A 72 1.87 -6.52 8.46
C GLU A 72 2.57 -7.67 7.72
N GLN A 73 1.83 -8.55 7.05
CA GLN A 73 2.42 -9.63 6.25
C GLN A 73 3.13 -9.11 5.00
N LEU A 74 2.60 -8.07 4.36
CA LEU A 74 3.24 -7.43 3.21
C LEU A 74 4.53 -6.72 3.65
N GLU A 75 4.50 -5.95 4.73
CA GLU A 75 5.66 -5.26 5.29
C GLU A 75 6.77 -6.24 5.69
N ARG A 76 6.42 -7.33 6.40
CA ARG A 76 7.37 -8.39 6.75
C ARG A 76 8.04 -8.99 5.52
N GLY A 77 7.25 -9.36 4.51
CA GLY A 77 7.83 -9.95 3.31
C GLY A 77 8.62 -8.96 2.46
N ASN A 78 8.21 -7.69 2.36
CA ASN A 78 8.99 -6.64 1.70
C ASN A 78 10.33 -6.42 2.44
N SER A 79 10.32 -6.44 3.77
CA SER A 79 11.54 -6.33 4.57
C SER A 79 12.52 -7.48 4.31
N MET A 80 12.02 -8.72 4.17
CA MET A 80 12.85 -9.88 3.81
C MET A 80 13.48 -9.71 2.43
N LEU A 81 12.69 -9.29 1.44
CA LEU A 81 13.16 -9.07 0.07
C LEU A 81 14.20 -7.96 -0.01
N ARG A 82 13.97 -6.83 0.67
CA ARG A 82 14.97 -5.74 0.79
C ARG A 82 16.26 -6.29 1.39
N ARG A 83 16.22 -6.98 2.53
CA ARG A 83 17.44 -7.54 3.15
C ARG A 83 18.22 -8.46 2.20
N GLU A 84 17.54 -9.25 1.38
CA GLU A 84 18.22 -10.10 0.40
C GLU A 84 18.81 -9.32 -0.78
N LEU A 85 18.21 -8.20 -1.19
CA LEU A 85 18.73 -7.33 -2.25
C LEU A 85 19.95 -6.50 -1.86
N TRP A 86 20.21 -6.34 -0.56
CA TRP A 86 21.36 -5.58 -0.03
C TRP A 86 22.46 -6.48 0.57
N ARG A 87 22.27 -7.81 0.53
CA ARG A 87 23.36 -8.78 0.75
C ARG A 87 24.17 -8.95 -0.51
#